data_AF-A0A699VLG5-F1
#
_entry.id   AF-A0A699VLG5-F1
#
_cell.length_a   1.000
_cell.length_b   1.000
_cell.length_c   1.000
_cell.angle_alpha   90.00
_cell.angle_beta   90.00
_cell.angle_gamma   90.00
#
_symmetry.space_group_name_H-M   'P 1'
#
loop_
_entity.id
_entity.type
_entity.pdbx_description
1 polymer ?
#
loop_
_entity_poly.entity_id
_entity_poly.type
_entity_poly.pdbx_seq_one_letter_code
_entity_poly.pdbx_strand_id
1 'polypeptide(L)' 'VPGAAPVARAPYRLAPSGMKDLPEQLKELSDKGFIRPSSSSWGAPVLFFKRRKDRSGCA' A
#
# COMPACT_ATOMS: atom_id res chain seq x y z
N VAL A 1 11.97 21.55 4.63
CA VAL A 1 11.42 22.74 3.93
C VAL A 1 10.24 23.25 4.75
N PRO A 2 10.35 24.38 5.47
CA PRO A 2 9.22 24.98 6.16
C PRO A 2 8.22 25.50 5.12
N GLY A 3 6.95 25.10 5.18
CA GLY A 3 5.89 25.56 4.27
C GLY A 3 5.53 24.62 3.10
N ALA A 4 6.02 23.38 3.07
CA ALA A 4 5.56 22.41 2.08
C ALA A 4 4.08 22.05 2.34
N ALA A 5 3.21 22.29 1.35
CA ALA A 5 1.79 21.94 1.43
C ALA A 5 1.62 20.40 1.44
N PRO A 6 0.63 19.86 2.17
CA PRO A 6 0.39 18.42 2.18
C PRO A 6 -0.02 17.95 0.78
N VAL A 7 0.75 17.03 0.21
CA VAL A 7 0.33 16.29 -0.99
C VAL A 7 -0.78 15.35 -0.56
N ALA A 8 -2.01 15.64 -0.99
CA ALA A 8 -3.15 14.73 -0.91
C ALA A 8 -3.52 14.33 -2.34
N ARG A 9 -2.87 13.29 -2.85
CA ARG A 9 -3.15 12.76 -4.19
C ARG A 9 -4.20 11.66 -4.10
N ALA A 10 -5.13 11.64 -5.06
CA ALA A 10 -6.07 10.54 -5.20
C ALA A 10 -5.32 9.21 -5.38
N PRO A 11 -5.76 8.12 -4.72
CA PRO A 11 -5.17 6.79 -4.92
C PRO A 11 -5.19 6.39 -6.39
N TYR A 12 -4.14 5.71 -6.86
CA TYR A 12 -4.08 5.22 -8.23
C TYR A 12 -5.20 4.20 -8.48
N ARG A 13 -5.79 4.18 -9.69
CA ARG A 13 -6.80 3.18 -10.04
C ARG A 13 -6.14 1.79 -10.06
N LEU A 14 -6.43 0.99 -9.04
CA LEU A 14 -6.04 -0.41 -8.97
C LEU A 14 -7.06 -1.26 -9.76
N ALA A 15 -6.58 -2.32 -10.41
CA ALA A 15 -7.46 -3.31 -11.03
C ALA A 15 -8.38 -3.98 -9.97
N PRO A 16 -9.54 -4.53 -10.35
CA PRO A 16 -10.48 -5.14 -9.40
C PRO A 16 -9.86 -6.25 -8.51
N SER A 17 -8.83 -6.93 -9.00
CA SER A 17 -8.04 -7.90 -8.22
C SER A 17 -7.26 -7.22 -7.09
N GLY A 18 -6.52 -6.15 -7.39
CA GLY A 18 -5.77 -5.38 -6.40
C GLY A 18 -6.65 -4.69 -5.36
N MET A 19 -7.91 -4.38 -5.67
CA MET A 19 -8.86 -3.80 -4.71
C MET A 19 -9.29 -4.77 -3.60
N LYS A 20 -9.29 -6.09 -3.85
CA LYS A 20 -9.62 -7.12 -2.84
C LYS A 20 -8.41 -7.49 -1.99
N ASP A 21 -7.23 -7.55 -2.60
CA ASP A 21 -5.98 -7.91 -1.93
C ASP A 21 -5.47 -6.76 -1.02
N LEU A 22 -5.76 -5.50 -1.36
CA LEU A 22 -5.34 -4.32 -0.60
C LEU A 22 -5.82 -4.30 0.86
N PRO A 23 -7.12 -4.43 1.16
CA PRO A 23 -7.59 -4.44 2.55
C PRO A 23 -7.07 -5.64 3.35
N GLU A 24 -6.88 -6.80 2.71
CA GLU A 24 -6.35 -8.00 3.36
C GLU A 24 -4.88 -7.80 3.79
N GLN A 25 -4.04 -7.22 2.94
CA GLN A 25 -2.66 -6.94 3.31
C GLN A 25 -2.52 -5.80 4.32
N LEU A 26 -3.36 -4.76 4.23
CA LEU A 26 -3.39 -3.71 5.24
C LEU A 26 -3.80 -4.28 6.60
N LYS A 27 -4.75 -5.22 6.63
CA LYS A 27 -5.12 -5.93 7.85
C LYS A 27 -3.95 -6.72 8.40
N GLU A 28 -3.22 -7.49 7.58
CA GLU A 28 -2.02 -8.19 8.06
C GLU A 28 -0.95 -7.24 8.60
N LEU A 29 -0.71 -6.10 7.94
CA LEU A 29 0.27 -5.11 8.40
C LEU A 29 -0.15 -4.46 9.72
N SER A 30 -1.45 -4.23 9.90
CA SER A 30 -2.02 -3.73 11.14
C SER A 30 -1.94 -4.77 12.26
N ASP A 31 -2.26 -6.04 11.98
CA ASP A 31 -2.19 -7.14 12.93
C ASP A 31 -0.74 -7.41 13.39
N LYS A 32 0.23 -7.20 12.49
CA LYS A 32 1.67 -7.26 12.79
C LYS A 32 2.20 -6.00 13.50
N GLY A 33 1.39 -4.96 13.62
CA GLY A 33 1.76 -3.70 14.29
C GLY A 33 2.64 -2.75 13.47
N PHE A 34 2.79 -2.99 12.16
CA PHE A 34 3.58 -2.11 11.29
C PHE A 34 2.88 -0.78 10.99
N ILE A 35 1.55 -0.77 10.95
CA ILE A 35 0.75 0.41 10.65
C ILE A 35 -0.35 0.61 11.68
N ARG A 36 -0.73 1.87 11.92
CA ARG A 36 -1.86 2.27 12.78
C ARG A 36 -2.73 3.26 12.02
N PRO A 37 -4.06 3.21 12.16
CA PRO A 37 -4.93 4.26 11.62
C PRO A 37 -4.48 5.65 12.13
N SER A 38 -4.46 6.63 11.23
CA SER A 38 -4.09 8.02 11.54
C SER A 38 -4.94 9.00 10.73
N SER A 39 -5.24 10.16 11.31
CA SER A 39 -5.95 11.27 10.66
C SER A 39 -4.96 12.38 10.28
N SER A 40 -3.97 12.06 9.45
CA SER A 40 -2.94 13.01 9.01
C SER A 40 -3.41 13.80 7.80
N SER A 41 -3.11 15.10 7.75
CA SER A 41 -3.28 15.92 6.55
C SER A 41 -2.33 15.54 5.42
N TRP A 42 -1.31 14.72 5.69
CA TRP A 42 -0.33 14.22 4.72
C TRP A 42 -0.76 12.85 4.17
N GLY A 43 -0.88 12.74 2.85
CA GLY A 43 -1.23 11.50 2.16
C GLY A 43 -0.13 11.04 1.20
N ALA A 44 0.23 9.75 1.26
CA ALA A 44 1.11 9.14 0.26
C ALA A 44 0.29 8.14 -0.59
N PRO A 45 0.38 8.18 -1.92
CA PRO A 45 -0.22 7.15 -2.74
C PRO A 45 0.50 5.81 -2.50
N VAL A 46 -0.27 4.77 -2.20
CA VAL A 46 0.25 3.40 -2.04
C VAL A 46 0.18 2.68 -3.39
N LEU A 47 1.32 2.18 -3.88
CA LEU A 47 1.39 1.36 -5.08
C LEU A 47 1.50 -0.11 -4.68
N PHE A 48 0.54 -0.93 -5.13
CA PHE A 48 0.59 -2.36 -4.93
C PHE A 48 1.31 -3.05 -6.10
N PHE A 49 2.23 -3.96 -5.79
CA PHE A 49 2.95 -4.75 -6.80
C PHE A 49 2.93 -6.24 -6.43
N LYS A 50 2.49 -7.08 -7.37
CA LYS A 50 2.56 -8.53 -7.24
C LYS A 50 4.02 -8.96 -7.46
N ARG A 51 4.69 -9.44 -6.40
CA ARG A 51 6.03 -10.04 -6.55
C ARG A 51 5.94 -11.24 -7.49
N ARG A 52 6.81 -11.29 -8.51
CA ARG A 52 7.00 -12.51 -9.31
C ARG A 52 7.60 -13.61 -8.43
N LYS A 53 7.10 -14.84 -8.57
CA LYS A 53 7.57 -16.01 -7.84
C LYS A 53 8.22 -16.96 -8.86
N ASP A 54 9.42 -16.60 -9.30
CA ASP A 54 10.14 -17.34 -10.34
C ASP A 54 11.54 -17.71 -9.82
N ARG A 55 11.61 -18.64 -8.85
CA ARG A 55 12.82 -19.45 -8.61
C ARG A 55 12.50 -20.79 -7.94
N SER A 56 11.54 -21.53 -8.51
CA SER A 56 11.49 -22.98 -8.35
C SER A 56 11.74 -23.58 -9.73
N GLY A 57 13.00 -23.93 -9.96
CA GLY A 57 13.48 -24.49 -11.20
C GLY A 57 14.97 -24.76 -11.09
N CYS A 58 15.30 -25.88 -10.45
CA CYS A 58 16.29 -26.85 -10.92
C CYS A 58 15.99 -28.19 -10.23
N ALA A 59 15.89 -29.23 -11.06
CA ALA A 59 15.88 -30.62 -10.66
C ALA A 59 17.22 -31.01 -10.01
#